data_AF-A0AB39L769-F1
#
_entry.id   AF-A0AB39L769-F1
#
_cell.length_a   1.000
_cell.length_b   1.000
_cell.length_c   1.000
_cell.angle_alpha   90.00
_cell.angle_beta   90.00
_cell.angle_gamma   90.00
#
_symmetry.space_group_name_H-M   'P 1'
#
loop_
_entity.id
_entity.type
_entity.pdbx_description
1 polymer ?
#
loop_
_entity_poly.entity_id
_entity_poly.type
_entity_poly.pdbx_seq_one_letter_code
_entity_poly.pdbx_strand_id
1 'polypeptide(L)' 'MSDEGFVQKFMRATDKLRLVFGPANRSSTTHEMTEENRRLLAQREAESQQWETLTRPDGSTYVVPKNPDDRSLR' A
#
# COMPACT_ATOMS: atom_id res chain seq x y z
N MET A 1 38.87 -3.81 -22.03
CA MET A 1 38.23 -3.59 -20.73
C MET A 1 36.91 -2.92 -21.00
N SER A 2 35.82 -3.64 -20.78
CA SER A 2 34.48 -3.27 -21.27
C SER A 2 34.02 -1.98 -20.62
N ASP A 3 33.78 -0.96 -21.45
CA ASP A 3 33.06 0.25 -21.06
C ASP A 3 31.58 -0.12 -20.89
N GLU A 4 31.30 -0.86 -19.82
CA GLU A 4 29.94 -1.30 -19.47
C GLU A 4 29.21 -0.06 -18.96
N GLY A 5 28.45 0.57 -19.85
CA GLY A 5 27.73 1.82 -19.59
C GLY A 5 26.79 1.70 -18.39
N PHE A 6 26.52 2.82 -17.74
CA PHE A 6 25.66 2.92 -16.55
C PHE A 6 24.35 2.13 -16.69
N VAL A 7 23.75 2.16 -17.87
CA VAL A 7 22.50 1.44 -18.20
C VAL A 7 22.65 -0.08 -18.07
N GLN A 8 23.75 -0.66 -18.54
CA GLN A 8 23.99 -2.11 -18.44
C GLN A 8 24.21 -2.55 -16.98
N LYS A 9 24.91 -1.73 -16.19
CA LYS A 9 25.07 -1.98 -14.74
C LYS A 9 23.75 -1.89 -14.00
N PHE A 10 22.92 -0.90 -14.32
CA PHE A 10 21.60 -0.73 -13.74
C PHE A 10 20.70 -1.94 -14.06
N MET A 11 20.60 -2.33 -15.34
CA MET A 11 19.81 -3.50 -15.75
C MET A 11 20.24 -4.77 -15.01
N ARG A 12 21.55 -5.03 -14.91
CA ARG A 12 22.07 -6.18 -14.16
C ARG A 12 21.75 -6.13 -12.66
N ALA A 13 21.78 -4.95 -12.05
CA ALA A 13 21.45 -4.79 -10.64
C ALA A 13 19.96 -5.04 -10.38
N THR A 14 19.08 -4.50 -11.23
CA THR A 14 17.64 -4.73 -11.14
C THR A 14 17.27 -6.20 -11.36
N ASP A 15 17.95 -6.88 -12.29
CA ASP A 15 17.72 -8.30 -12.57
C ASP A 15 18.17 -9.20 -11.41
N LYS A 16 19.30 -8.87 -10.77
CA LYS A 16 19.72 -9.52 -9.52
C LYS A 16 18.74 -9.27 -8.38
N LEU A 17 18.20 -8.06 -8.27
CA LEU A 17 17.17 -7.76 -7.27
C LEU A 17 15.92 -8.62 -7.49
N ARG A 18 15.50 -8.80 -8.74
CA ARG A 18 14.36 -9.66 -9.11
C ARG A 18 14.60 -11.14 -8.77
N LEU A 19 15.84 -11.62 -8.81
CA LEU A 19 16.17 -12.98 -8.35
C LEU A 19 16.02 -13.15 -6.83
N VAL A 20 16.32 -12.11 -6.05
CA VAL A 20 16.25 -12.15 -4.58
C VAL A 20 14.83 -11.91 -4.07
N PHE A 21 14.12 -10.92 -4.62
CA PHE A 21 12.76 -10.56 -4.22
C PHE A 21 11.68 -11.37 -4.96
N GLY A 22 12.08 -12.17 -5.94
CA GLY A 22 11.16 -12.86 -6.83
C GLY A 22 10.56 -11.94 -7.89
N PRO A 23 9.86 -12.50 -8.90
CA PRO A 23 9.09 -11.69 -9.82
C PRO A 23 8.05 -10.87 -9.05
N ALA A 24 7.94 -9.57 -9.37
CA ALA A 24 6.86 -8.74 -8.85
C ALA A 24 5.53 -9.50 -9.02
N ASN A 25 4.75 -9.58 -7.94
CA ASN A 25 3.49 -10.31 -7.95
C ASN A 25 2.62 -9.79 -9.09
N ARG A 26 2.51 -10.58 -10.17
CA ARG A 26 1.58 -10.33 -11.28
C ARG A 26 0.26 -11.00 -10.94
N SER A 27 -0.28 -10.72 -9.75
CA SER A 27 -1.69 -11.00 -9.54
C SER A 27 -2.47 -10.12 -10.51
N SER A 28 -3.42 -10.70 -11.23
CA SER A 28 -4.31 -9.91 -12.05
C SER A 28 -5.03 -8.93 -11.13
N THR A 29 -4.91 -7.62 -11.40
CA THR A 29 -5.76 -6.61 -10.75
C THR A 29 -7.25 -6.91 -11.03
N THR A 30 -7.51 -7.72 -12.05
CA THR A 30 -8.79 -8.31 -12.40
C THR A 30 -8.96 -9.66 -11.68
N HIS A 31 -9.12 -9.63 -10.36
CA HIS A 31 -9.70 -10.78 -9.66
C HIS A 31 -11.21 -10.73 -9.85
N GLU A 32 -11.86 -11.87 -10.05
CA GLU A 32 -13.31 -11.89 -10.23
C GLU A 32 -13.99 -11.43 -8.92
N MET A 33 -14.90 -10.46 -9.04
CA MET A 33 -15.63 -9.89 -7.91
C MET A 33 -16.79 -10.82 -7.52
N THR A 34 -16.42 -11.98 -7.00
CA THR A 34 -17.34 -12.98 -6.43
C THR A 34 -18.12 -12.38 -5.26
N GLU A 35 -19.25 -12.99 -4.89
CA GLU A 35 -20.07 -12.49 -3.77
C GLU A 35 -19.30 -12.46 -2.45
N GLU A 36 -18.42 -13.43 -2.23
CA GLU A 36 -17.52 -13.49 -1.06
C GLU A 36 -16.54 -12.32 -1.04
N ASN A 37 -15.92 -11.99 -2.19
CA ASN A 37 -15.02 -10.86 -2.32
C ASN A 37 -15.74 -9.51 -2.10
N ARG A 38 -17.00 -9.37 -2.54
CA ARG A 38 -17.79 -8.17 -2.25
C ARG A 38 -18.09 -8.01 -0.77
N ARG A 39 -18.40 -9.11 -0.07
CA ARG A 39 -18.62 -9.08 1.38
C ARG A 39 -17.35 -8.70 2.13
N LEU A 40 -16.22 -9.27 1.74
CA LEU A 40 -14.91 -8.92 2.31
C LEU A 40 -14.54 -7.46 2.03
N LEU A 41 -14.82 -6.97 0.82
CA LEU A 41 -14.59 -5.57 0.46
C LEU A 41 -15.45 -4.63 1.32
N ALA A 42 -16.74 -4.90 1.46
CA ALA A 42 -17.63 -4.10 2.29
C ALA A 42 -17.20 -4.07 3.76
N GLN A 43 -16.71 -5.19 4.30
CA GLN A 43 -16.14 -5.23 5.66
C GLN A 43 -14.89 -4.34 5.77
N ARG A 44 -13.96 -4.45 4.81
CA ARG A 44 -12.73 -3.63 4.81
C ARG A 44 -13.01 -2.14 4.59
N GLU A 45 -13.99 -1.80 3.77
CA GLU A 45 -14.43 -0.42 3.60
C GLU A 45 -15.00 0.14 4.90
N ALA A 46 -15.80 -0.65 5.63
CA ALA A 46 -16.30 -0.26 6.95
C ALA A 46 -15.17 -0.09 7.98
N GLU A 47 -14.17 -0.96 7.98
CA GLU A 47 -12.97 -0.84 8.84
C GLU A 47 -12.12 0.38 8.47
N SER A 48 -11.93 0.67 7.18
CA SER A 48 -11.12 1.81 6.72
C SER A 48 -11.73 3.16 7.10
N GLN A 49 -13.05 3.23 7.24
CA GLN A 49 -13.78 4.45 7.57
C GLN A 49 -13.71 4.83 9.06
N GLN A 50 -12.97 4.09 9.88
CA GLN A 50 -12.84 4.32 11.32
C GLN A 50 -12.07 5.60 11.68
N TRP A 51 -11.34 6.18 10.72
CA TRP A 51 -10.42 7.29 10.99
C TRP A 51 -10.81 8.55 10.21
N GLU A 52 -10.64 9.70 10.85
CA GLU A 52 -10.81 11.02 10.25
C GLU A 52 -9.54 11.84 10.43
N THR A 53 -9.19 12.63 9.42
CA THR A 53 -8.03 13.51 9.46
C THR A 53 -8.47 14.92 9.85
N LEU A 54 -8.00 15.40 10.99
CA LEU A 54 -8.25 16.77 11.45
C LEU A 54 -7.03 17.64 11.18
N THR A 55 -7.25 18.74 10.48
CA THR A 55 -6.24 19.78 10.25
C THR A 55 -6.53 20.95 11.16
N ARG A 56 -5.56 21.30 12.02
CA ARG A 56 -5.69 22.43 12.95
C ARG A 56 -5.24 23.73 12.24
N PRO A 57 -5.70 24.92 12.69
CA PRO A 57 -5.29 26.20 12.10
C PRO A 57 -3.78 26.50 12.13
N ASP A 58 -2.99 25.76 12.92
CA ASP A 58 -1.53 25.84 12.96
C ASP A 58 -0.84 25.02 11.83
N GLY A 59 -1.63 24.37 10.96
CA GLY A 59 -1.15 23.56 9.84
C GLY A 59 -0.77 22.14 10.21
N SER A 60 -0.92 21.73 11.48
CA SER A 60 -0.70 20.35 11.90
C SER A 60 -1.89 19.45 11.55
N THR A 61 -1.58 18.20 11.18
CA THR A 61 -2.57 17.22 10.74
C THR A 61 -2.47 15.96 11.60
N TYR A 62 -3.58 15.56 12.21
CA TYR A 62 -3.66 14.38 13.05
C TYR A 62 -4.77 13.43 12.58
N VAL A 63 -4.54 12.14 12.81
CA VAL A 63 -5.55 11.10 12.59
C VAL A 63 -6.25 10.85 13.92
N VAL A 64 -7.58 10.98 13.94
CA VAL A 64 -8.41 10.67 15.12
C VAL A 64 -9.41 9.57 14.77
N PRO A 65 -9.78 8.71 15.73
CA PRO A 65 -10.87 7.77 15.51
C PRO A 65 -12.18 8.56 15.40
N LYS A 66 -13.07 8.15 14.48
CA LYS A 66 -14.42 8.72 14.39
C LYS A 66 -15.28 8.41 15.60
N ASN A 67 -15.02 7.28 16.26
CA ASN A 67 -15.69 6.94 17.50
C ASN A 67 -14.99 7.68 18.67
N PRO A 68 -15.67 8.63 19.34
CA PRO A 68 -15.08 9.40 20.43
C PRO A 68 -14.72 8.56 21.66
N ASP A 69 -15.31 7.37 21.80
CA ASP A 69 -15.02 6.43 22.88
C ASP A 69 -13.86 5.46 22.55
N ASP A 70 -13.38 5.46 21.31
CA ASP A 70 -12.26 4.63 20.89
C ASP A 70 -10.95 5.21 21.43
N ARG A 71 -10.32 4.46 22.33
CA ARG A 71 -9.07 4.83 23.01
C ARG A 71 -7.84 4.16 22.40
N SER A 72 -7.96 3.47 21.26
CA SER A 72 -6.86 2.73 20.63
C SER A 72 -5.63 3.60 20.27
N LEU A 73 -5.80 4.92 20.15
CA LEU A 73 -4.71 5.88 19.88
C LEU A 73 -4.22 6.67 21.12
N ARG A 74 -4.72 6.37 22.32
CA ARG A 74 -4.28 7.03 23.57
C ARG A 74 -3.23 6.26 24.33
#